data_AF-A0A536GQC8-F1
#
_entry.id   AF-A0A536GQC8-F1
#
_cell.length_a   1.000
_cell.length_b   1.000
_cell.length_c   1.000
_cell.angle_alpha   90.00
_cell.angle_beta   90.00
_cell.angle_gamma   90.00
#
_symmetry.space_group_name_H-M   'P 1'
#
loop_
_entity.id
_entity.type
_entity.pdbx_description
1 polymer ?
#
loop_
_entity_poly.entity_id
_entity_poly.type
_entity_poly.pdbx_seq_one_letter_code
_entity_poly.pdbx_strand_id
1 'polypeptide(L)'
;MVMEPAVQEFRPLPGEDHATPALPEVASWIAIYEELSSVLRLVLSRLNGDPRASDFQRNLTWVDERLALWRDRHQALAGVTIDRKDHSLVFGGRYLKLTRREADLLDFLIRHPGRHFTTRQLTILAWQNSRLSDAQVRTYMMRLRRRLGEVGLASMLSIVRNRGYGAELPA
;
A
#
# COMPACT_ATOMS: atom_id res chain seq x y z
N MET A 1 27.63 26.53 24.28
CA MET A 1 27.54 26.36 22.82
C MET A 1 26.64 25.16 22.57
N VAL A 2 25.34 25.39 22.37
CA VAL A 2 24.40 24.31 22.07
C VAL A 2 24.65 23.94 20.62
N MET A 3 25.20 22.75 20.37
CA MET A 3 25.24 22.20 19.01
C MET A 3 23.80 22.07 18.53
N GLU A 4 23.43 22.83 17.50
CA GLU A 4 22.25 22.45 16.71
C GLU A 4 22.50 21.02 16.21
N PRO A 5 21.60 20.06 16.51
CA PRO A 5 21.74 18.73 15.93
C PRO A 5 21.69 18.90 14.41
N ALA A 6 22.74 18.45 13.72
CA ALA A 6 22.78 18.47 12.28
C ALA A 6 21.50 17.84 11.71
N VAL A 7 20.86 18.52 10.76
CA VAL A 7 19.69 18.00 10.05
C VAL A 7 20.09 16.66 9.44
N GLN A 8 19.61 15.56 10.03
CA GLN A 8 19.89 14.23 9.50
C GLN A 8 18.95 13.98 8.32
N GLU A 9 19.47 14.20 7.12
CA GLU A 9 18.77 13.83 5.89
C GLU A 9 18.66 12.31 5.79
N PHE A 10 17.43 11.82 5.60
CA PHE A 10 17.20 10.42 5.28
C PHE A 10 17.84 10.08 3.93
N ARG A 11 18.54 8.95 3.87
CA ARG A 11 19.21 8.45 2.67
C ARG A 11 18.64 7.08 2.29
N PRO A 12 18.81 6.63 1.02
CA PRO A 12 18.55 5.26 0.62
C PRO A 12 19.10 4.25 1.63
N LEU A 13 18.33 3.20 1.91
CA LEU A 13 18.79 2.16 2.83
C LEU A 13 19.91 1.35 2.17
N PRO A 14 20.90 0.85 2.92
CA PRO A 14 21.97 0.04 2.35
C PRO A 14 21.43 -1.18 1.59
N GLY A 15 21.94 -1.41 0.38
CA GLY A 15 21.53 -2.55 -0.47
C GLY A 15 20.25 -2.30 -1.28
N GLU A 16 19.68 -1.11 -1.23
CA GLU A 16 18.49 -0.77 -2.02
C GLU A 16 18.81 -0.69 -3.53
N ASP A 17 18.19 -1.56 -4.33
CA ASP A 17 18.31 -1.59 -5.79
C ASP A 17 16.94 -1.54 -6.48
N HIS A 18 16.57 -0.40 -7.06
CA HIS A 18 15.29 -0.27 -7.77
C HIS A 18 15.21 -1.03 -9.09
N ALA A 19 16.36 -1.47 -9.62
CA ALA A 19 16.38 -2.28 -10.82
C ALA A 19 15.98 -3.74 -10.53
N THR A 20 15.91 -4.17 -9.26
CA THR A 20 15.57 -5.54 -8.91
C THR A 20 14.28 -5.99 -9.62
N PRO A 21 14.30 -7.16 -10.29
CA PRO A 21 13.11 -7.76 -10.86
C PRO A 21 12.37 -8.64 -9.85
N ALA A 22 12.92 -8.88 -8.66
CA ALA A 22 12.40 -9.84 -7.70
C ALA A 22 11.21 -9.24 -6.91
N LEU A 23 9.98 -9.60 -7.27
CA LEU A 23 8.77 -9.16 -6.56
C LEU A 23 8.81 -9.38 -5.04
N PRO A 24 9.30 -10.51 -4.49
CA PRO A 24 9.41 -10.68 -3.03
C PRO A 24 10.36 -9.67 -2.37
N GLU A 25 11.42 -9.27 -3.07
CA GLU A 25 12.35 -8.25 -2.60
C GLU A 25 11.68 -6.87 -2.61
N VAL A 26 11.00 -6.53 -3.71
CA VAL A 26 10.19 -5.30 -3.81
C VAL A 26 9.16 -5.22 -2.68
N ALA A 27 8.43 -6.30 -2.42
CA ALA A 27 7.45 -6.37 -1.34
C ALA A 27 8.09 -6.16 0.05
N SER A 28 9.32 -6.67 0.24
CA SER A 28 10.08 -6.47 1.48
C SER A 28 10.48 -5.00 1.67
N TRP A 29 10.95 -4.33 0.62
CA TRP A 29 11.24 -2.90 0.66
C TRP A 29 9.99 -2.06 0.95
N ILE A 30 8.84 -2.40 0.35
CA ILE A 30 7.56 -1.76 0.68
C ILE A 30 7.25 -1.90 2.17
N ALA A 31 7.38 -3.10 2.74
CA ALA A 31 7.11 -3.32 4.16
C ALA A 31 8.04 -2.51 5.09
N ILE A 32 9.33 -2.41 4.76
CA ILE A 32 10.31 -1.62 5.51
C ILE A 32 9.92 -0.13 5.51
N TYR A 33 9.67 0.44 4.33
CA TYR A 33 9.31 1.85 4.22
C TYR A 33 7.93 2.16 4.81
N GLU A 34 6.99 1.23 4.76
CA GLU A 34 5.71 1.36 5.45
C GLU A 34 5.86 1.48 6.96
N GLU A 35 6.67 0.62 7.58
CA GLU A 35 6.88 0.67 9.02
C GLU A 35 7.65 1.92 9.44
N LEU A 36 8.65 2.32 8.66
CA LEU A 36 9.35 3.57 8.90
C LEU A 36 8.42 4.78 8.81
N SER A 37 7.59 4.84 7.77
CA SER A 37 6.57 5.88 7.60
C SER A 37 5.59 5.91 8.77
N SER A 38 5.13 4.74 9.22
CA SER A 38 4.24 4.58 10.38
C SER A 38 4.86 5.16 11.66
N VAL A 39 6.12 4.81 11.94
CA VAL A 39 6.86 5.31 13.12
C VAL A 39 7.06 6.82 13.04
N LEU A 40 7.44 7.36 11.88
CA LEU A 40 7.62 8.80 11.71
C LEU A 40 6.32 9.58 11.93
N ARG A 41 5.19 9.09 11.42
CA ARG A 41 3.87 9.68 11.70
C ARG A 41 3.52 9.66 13.18
N LEU A 42 3.83 8.56 13.88
CA LEU A 42 3.60 8.45 15.32
C LEU A 42 4.47 9.44 16.11
N VAL A 43 5.73 9.61 15.74
CA VAL A 43 6.63 10.60 16.35
C VAL A 43 6.08 12.01 16.12
N LEU A 44 5.73 12.35 14.88
CA LEU A 44 5.16 13.66 14.53
C LEU A 44 3.89 13.97 15.33
N SER A 45 2.99 12.99 15.52
CA SER A 45 1.76 13.20 16.31
C SER A 45 2.00 13.55 17.79
N ARG A 46 3.20 13.25 18.32
CA ARG A 46 3.59 13.56 19.70
C ARG A 46 4.29 14.92 19.82
N LEU A 47 4.84 15.45 18.73
CA LEU A 47 5.67 16.65 18.68
C LEU A 47 4.85 17.95 18.50
N ASN A 48 3.63 18.03 19.04
CA ASN A 48 2.72 19.17 18.83
C ASN A 48 3.37 20.51 19.23
N GLY A 49 3.74 21.32 18.23
CA GLY A 49 4.37 22.63 18.40
C GLY A 49 5.90 22.62 18.59
N ASP A 50 6.55 21.46 18.54
CA ASP A 50 8.02 21.36 18.66
C ASP A 50 8.69 21.76 17.33
N PRO A 51 9.67 22.69 17.32
CA PRO A 51 10.40 23.07 16.11
C PRO A 51 11.05 21.89 15.36
N ARG A 52 11.44 20.83 16.08
CA ARG A 52 12.01 19.61 15.52
C ARG A 52 11.03 18.83 14.65
N ALA A 53 9.72 19.08 14.76
CA ALA A 53 8.72 18.43 13.90
C ALA A 53 8.99 18.69 12.41
N SER A 54 9.58 19.84 12.06
CA SER A 54 9.93 20.15 10.68
C SER A 54 10.93 19.16 10.07
N ASP A 55 11.90 18.66 10.84
CA ASP A 55 12.90 17.69 10.39
C ASP A 55 12.26 16.32 10.14
N PHE A 56 11.44 15.86 11.10
CA PHE A 56 10.68 14.61 10.96
C PHE A 56 9.67 14.67 9.81
N GLN A 57 9.08 15.85 9.55
CA GLN A 57 8.16 16.03 8.43
C GLN A 57 8.89 15.91 7.10
N ARG A 58 10.09 16.50 6.96
CA ARG A 58 10.92 16.32 5.75
C ARG A 58 11.31 14.86 5.56
N ASN A 59 11.71 14.17 6.63
CA ASN A 59 12.04 12.75 6.58
C ASN A 59 10.83 11.88 6.21
N LEU A 60 9.65 12.16 6.76
CA LEU A 60 8.42 11.46 6.40
C LEU A 60 8.08 11.65 4.92
N THR A 61 8.18 12.88 4.40
CA THR A 61 7.97 13.15 2.98
C THR A 61 8.91 12.32 2.10
N TRP A 62 10.20 12.30 2.42
CA TRP A 62 11.17 11.49 1.68
C TRP A 62 10.84 9.99 1.72
N VAL A 63 10.48 9.47 2.91
CA VAL A 63 10.09 8.06 3.09
C VAL A 63 8.82 7.71 2.32
N ASP A 64 7.82 8.59 2.32
CA ASP A 64 6.56 8.39 1.61
C ASP A 64 6.76 8.42 0.09
N GLU A 65 7.62 9.31 -0.42
CA GLU A 65 8.04 9.31 -1.83
C GLU A 65 8.75 8.01 -2.20
N ARG A 66 9.67 7.55 -1.34
CA ARG A 66 10.39 6.29 -1.54
C ARG A 66 9.48 5.08 -1.56
N LEU A 67 8.52 5.04 -0.63
CA LEU A 67 7.47 4.02 -0.56
C LEU A 67 6.59 4.02 -1.83
N ALA A 68 6.27 5.20 -2.37
CA ALA A 68 5.50 5.30 -3.61
C ALA A 68 6.27 4.69 -4.78
N LEU A 69 7.57 5.01 -4.93
CA LEU A 69 8.43 4.44 -5.98
C LEU A 69 8.43 2.91 -5.95
N TRP A 70 8.55 2.30 -4.76
CA TRP A 70 8.52 0.84 -4.63
C TRP A 70 7.17 0.22 -4.97
N ARG A 71 6.06 0.87 -4.59
CA ARG A 71 4.70 0.42 -4.94
C ARG A 71 4.42 0.52 -6.43
N ASP A 72 4.95 1.53 -7.10
CA ASP A 72 4.84 1.68 -8.55
C ASP A 72 5.68 0.61 -9.26
N ARG A 73 6.90 0.32 -8.76
CA ARG A 73 7.74 -0.77 -9.24
C ARG A 73 7.06 -2.14 -9.09
N HIS A 74 6.42 -2.40 -7.95
CA HIS A 74 5.68 -3.64 -7.68
C HIS A 74 4.56 -3.87 -8.69
N GLN A 75 3.77 -2.82 -8.96
CA GLN A 75 2.70 -2.84 -9.96
C GLN A 75 3.24 -3.04 -11.38
N ALA A 76 4.31 -2.33 -11.74
CA ALA A 76 4.94 -2.45 -13.05
C ALA A 76 5.50 -3.85 -13.33
N LEU A 77 6.18 -4.46 -12.34
CA LEU A 77 6.70 -5.82 -12.46
C LEU A 77 5.61 -6.87 -12.62
N ALA A 78 4.49 -6.69 -11.92
CA ALA A 78 3.33 -7.56 -12.04
C ALA A 78 2.49 -7.34 -13.31
N GLY A 79 2.80 -6.30 -14.11
CA GLY A 79 1.99 -5.91 -15.25
C GLY A 79 0.56 -5.50 -14.90
N VAL A 80 0.32 -5.06 -13.65
CA VAL A 80 -0.99 -4.60 -13.16
C VAL A 80 -0.95 -3.09 -12.99
N THR A 81 -1.85 -2.38 -13.67
CA THR A 81 -2.00 -0.93 -13.50
C THR A 81 -3.41 -0.61 -13.04
N ILE A 82 -3.54 0.21 -12.00
CA ILE A 82 -4.83 0.72 -11.52
C ILE A 82 -4.95 2.20 -11.81
N ASP A 83 -5.97 2.57 -12.58
CA ASP A 83 -6.38 3.96 -12.72
C ASP A 83 -7.39 4.31 -11.62
N ARG A 84 -6.96 5.18 -10.71
CA ARG A 84 -7.80 5.68 -9.60
C ARG A 84 -8.87 6.67 -10.05
N LYS A 85 -8.66 7.42 -11.13
CA LYS A 85 -9.65 8.36 -11.67
C LYS A 85 -10.76 7.60 -12.38
N ASP A 86 -10.37 6.62 -13.19
CA ASP A 86 -11.31 5.80 -13.94
C ASP A 86 -11.81 4.58 -13.17
N HIS A 87 -11.30 4.31 -11.97
CA HIS A 87 -11.62 3.10 -11.20
C HIS A 87 -11.51 1.84 -12.07
N SER A 88 -10.37 1.70 -12.73
CA SER A 88 -10.14 0.62 -13.68
C SER A 88 -8.81 -0.08 -13.43
N LEU A 89 -8.73 -1.32 -13.90
CA LEU A 89 -7.52 -2.13 -13.87
C LEU A 89 -7.17 -2.54 -15.30
N VAL A 90 -5.87 -2.50 -15.61
CA VAL A 90 -5.30 -3.08 -16.83
C VAL A 90 -4.32 -4.17 -16.43
N PHE A 91 -4.47 -5.35 -17.02
CA PHE A 91 -3.55 -6.47 -16.86
C PHE A 91 -3.45 -7.27 -18.16
N GLY A 92 -2.23 -7.53 -18.64
CA GLY A 92 -2.01 -8.27 -19.88
C GLY A 92 -2.76 -7.69 -21.09
N GLY A 93 -2.89 -6.36 -21.16
CA GLY A 93 -3.66 -5.65 -22.20
C GLY A 93 -5.19 -5.71 -22.04
N ARG A 94 -5.71 -6.39 -21.00
CA ARG A 94 -7.14 -6.50 -20.72
C ARG A 94 -7.58 -5.41 -19.77
N TYR A 95 -8.63 -4.69 -20.14
CA TYR A 95 -9.24 -3.64 -19.33
C TYR A 95 -10.41 -4.18 -18.50
N LEU A 96 -10.46 -3.80 -17.22
CA LEU A 96 -11.52 -4.16 -16.29
C LEU A 96 -12.03 -2.93 -15.56
N LYS A 97 -13.30 -2.57 -15.78
CA LYS A 97 -13.95 -1.50 -15.02
C LYS A 97 -14.36 -2.02 -13.65
N LEU A 98 -14.03 -1.27 -12.61
CA LEU A 98 -14.45 -1.53 -11.23
C LEU A 98 -15.38 -0.42 -10.76
N THR A 99 -16.19 -0.72 -9.74
CA THR A 99 -16.80 0.36 -8.97
C THR A 99 -15.72 1.06 -8.14
N ARG A 100 -15.98 2.30 -7.72
CA ARG A 100 -15.06 3.05 -6.85
C ARG A 100 -14.63 2.25 -5.63
N ARG A 101 -15.57 1.62 -4.91
CA ARG A 101 -15.25 0.84 -3.70
C ARG A 101 -14.40 -0.39 -3.99
N GLU A 102 -14.68 -1.09 -5.09
CA GLU A 102 -13.87 -2.23 -5.54
C GLU A 102 -12.45 -1.78 -5.92
N ALA A 103 -12.31 -0.67 -6.65
CA ALA A 103 -11.02 -0.11 -7.03
C ALA A 103 -10.22 0.35 -5.81
N ASP A 104 -10.83 1.11 -4.88
CA ASP A 104 -10.19 1.57 -3.65
C ASP A 104 -9.70 0.39 -2.79
N LEU A 105 -10.51 -0.68 -2.70
CA LEU A 105 -10.15 -1.88 -1.95
C LEU A 105 -8.98 -2.64 -2.60
N LEU A 106 -9.03 -2.80 -3.93
CA LEU A 106 -7.99 -3.50 -4.67
C LEU A 106 -6.67 -2.73 -4.61
N ASP A 107 -6.70 -1.42 -4.86
CA ASP A 107 -5.54 -0.53 -4.79
C ASP A 107 -4.92 -0.55 -3.38
N PHE A 108 -5.75 -0.53 -2.33
CA PHE A 108 -5.27 -0.70 -0.96
C PHE A 108 -4.52 -2.02 -0.79
N LEU A 109 -5.11 -3.15 -1.14
CA LEU A 109 -4.48 -4.46 -0.94
C LEU A 109 -3.17 -4.62 -1.73
N ILE A 110 -3.11 -4.15 -2.98
CA ILE A 110 -1.90 -4.22 -3.83
C ILE A 110 -0.76 -3.38 -3.31
N ARG A 111 -1.07 -2.23 -2.70
CA ARG A 111 -0.09 -1.34 -2.08
C ARG A 111 0.52 -1.91 -0.80
N HIS A 112 -0.05 -3.00 -0.27
CA HIS A 112 0.34 -3.67 0.96
C HIS A 112 0.65 -5.16 0.73
N PRO A 113 1.62 -5.50 -0.14
CA PRO A 113 1.92 -6.90 -0.48
C PRO A 113 2.32 -7.70 0.76
N GLY A 114 1.89 -8.97 0.82
CA GLY A 114 2.17 -9.88 1.94
C GLY A 114 1.39 -9.57 3.23
N ARG A 115 0.63 -8.47 3.29
CA ARG A 115 -0.18 -8.09 4.46
C ARG A 115 -1.62 -8.57 4.30
N HIS A 116 -2.22 -8.90 5.44
CA HIS A 116 -3.60 -9.35 5.53
C HIS A 116 -4.37 -8.47 6.50
N PHE A 117 -5.61 -8.13 6.12
CA PHE A 117 -6.45 -7.18 6.84
C PHE A 117 -7.82 -7.78 7.12
N THR A 118 -8.27 -7.64 8.37
CA THR A 118 -9.65 -7.96 8.76
C THR A 118 -10.65 -7.04 8.06
N THR A 119 -11.92 -7.46 7.99
CA THR A 119 -12.99 -6.62 7.42
C THR A 119 -13.06 -5.27 8.09
N ARG A 120 -12.97 -5.22 9.43
CA ARG A 120 -12.97 -3.98 10.23
C ARG A 120 -11.77 -3.08 9.93
N GLN A 121 -10.59 -3.65 9.68
CA GLN A 121 -9.45 -2.84 9.25
C GLN A 121 -9.68 -2.25 7.86
N LEU A 122 -10.22 -3.03 6.93
CA LEU A 122 -10.50 -2.57 5.56
C LEU A 122 -11.51 -1.42 5.52
N THR A 123 -12.53 -1.43 6.39
CA THR A 123 -13.50 -0.32 6.44
C THR A 123 -12.85 1.02 6.79
N ILE A 124 -11.81 1.00 7.61
CA ILE A 124 -11.09 2.20 8.06
C ILE A 124 -9.95 2.52 7.08
N LEU A 125 -9.08 1.58 6.79
CA LEU A 125 -7.83 1.81 6.07
C LEU A 125 -8.05 2.01 4.57
N ALA A 126 -8.91 1.22 3.93
CA ALA A 126 -9.17 1.35 2.50
C ALA A 126 -10.19 2.45 2.16
N TRP A 127 -11.10 2.75 3.10
CA TRP A 127 -12.31 3.53 2.80
C TRP A 127 -12.62 4.67 3.75
N GLN A 128 -11.90 4.79 4.87
CA GLN A 128 -12.14 5.77 5.94
C GLN A 128 -13.62 5.84 6.35
N ASN A 129 -14.31 4.70 6.34
CA ASN A 129 -15.75 4.61 6.55
C ASN A 129 -16.10 3.46 7.48
N SER A 130 -16.06 3.73 8.79
CA SER A 130 -16.41 2.78 9.85
C SER A 130 -17.89 2.35 9.86
N ARG A 131 -18.76 2.99 9.06
CA ARG A 131 -20.19 2.61 8.95
C ARG A 131 -20.41 1.39 8.05
N LEU A 132 -19.42 1.00 7.25
CA LEU A 132 -19.52 -0.21 6.44
C LEU A 132 -19.51 -1.44 7.35
N SER A 133 -20.43 -2.37 7.09
CA SER A 133 -20.48 -3.63 7.83
C SER A 133 -19.49 -4.65 7.28
N ASP A 134 -19.11 -5.62 8.13
CA ASP A 134 -18.26 -6.74 7.70
C ASP A 134 -18.87 -7.52 6.53
N ALA A 135 -20.20 -7.64 6.49
CA ALA A 135 -20.91 -8.28 5.38
C ALA A 135 -20.76 -7.52 4.07
N GLN A 136 -20.76 -6.18 4.10
CA GLN A 136 -20.50 -5.36 2.91
C GLN A 136 -19.07 -5.56 2.40
N VAL A 137 -18.08 -5.60 3.29
CA VAL A 137 -16.67 -5.87 2.90
C VAL A 137 -16.56 -7.23 2.21
N ARG A 138 -17.16 -8.28 2.80
CA ARG A 138 -17.18 -9.63 2.19
C ARG A 138 -17.85 -9.63 0.81
N THR A 139 -18.92 -8.86 0.65
CA THR A 139 -19.61 -8.72 -0.64
C THR A 139 -18.72 -8.05 -1.68
N TYR A 140 -18.01 -6.97 -1.31
CA TYR A 140 -17.05 -6.33 -2.21
C TYR A 140 -15.91 -7.27 -2.59
N MET A 141 -15.37 -8.04 -1.65
CA MET A 141 -14.33 -9.03 -1.91
C MET A 141 -14.80 -10.12 -2.89
N MET A 142 -16.02 -10.64 -2.71
CA MET A 142 -16.60 -11.64 -3.59
C MET A 142 -16.80 -11.10 -5.02
N ARG A 143 -17.36 -9.88 -5.15
CA ARG A 143 -17.53 -9.23 -6.46
C ARG A 143 -16.19 -8.94 -7.12
N LEU A 144 -15.23 -8.43 -6.35
CA LEU A 144 -13.89 -8.15 -6.83
C LEU A 144 -13.19 -9.42 -7.33
N ARG A 145 -13.24 -10.53 -6.57
CA ARG A 145 -12.68 -11.82 -7.01
C ARG A 145 -13.32 -12.31 -8.30
N ARG A 146 -14.65 -12.19 -8.43
CA ARG A 146 -15.35 -12.55 -9.67
C ARG A 146 -14.86 -11.72 -10.86
N ARG A 147 -14.81 -10.38 -10.71
CA ARG A 147 -14.34 -9.47 -11.77
C ARG A 147 -12.88 -9.73 -12.15
N LEU A 148 -12.00 -9.92 -11.16
CA LEU A 148 -10.60 -10.27 -11.41
C LEU A 148 -10.47 -11.62 -12.13
N GLY A 149 -11.36 -12.57 -11.84
CA GLY A 149 -11.44 -13.84 -12.57
C GLY A 149 -11.69 -13.69 -14.06
N GLU A 150 -12.44 -12.66 -14.48
CA GLU A 150 -12.69 -12.38 -15.90
C GLU A 150 -11.38 -12.07 -16.65
N VAL A 151 -10.38 -11.49 -15.97
CA VAL A 151 -9.05 -11.16 -16.50
C VAL A 151 -7.94 -12.14 -16.10
N GLY A 152 -8.28 -13.26 -15.44
CA GLY A 152 -7.31 -14.28 -15.02
C GLY A 152 -6.59 -14.00 -13.70
N LEU A 153 -7.06 -13.03 -12.90
CA LEU A 153 -6.47 -12.60 -11.63
C LEU A 153 -7.26 -13.06 -10.40
N ALA A 154 -8.09 -14.10 -10.49
CA ALA A 154 -8.90 -14.55 -9.34
C ALA A 154 -8.07 -14.99 -8.12
N SER A 155 -6.89 -15.60 -8.38
CA SER A 155 -5.95 -16.07 -7.35
C SER A 155 -5.19 -14.95 -6.65
N MET A 156 -5.22 -13.74 -7.21
CA MET A 156 -4.54 -12.57 -6.66
C MET A 156 -5.03 -12.21 -5.25
N LEU A 157 -6.30 -12.50 -4.94
CA LEU A 157 -6.89 -12.22 -3.64
C LEU A 157 -6.77 -13.43 -2.72
N SER A 158 -6.08 -13.26 -1.59
CA SER A 158 -5.85 -14.31 -0.60
C SER A 158 -6.70 -14.10 0.66
N ILE A 159 -6.96 -15.19 1.39
CA ILE A 159 -7.62 -15.17 2.70
C ILE A 159 -6.83 -16.07 3.63
N VAL A 160 -6.37 -15.53 4.75
CA VAL A 160 -5.69 -16.31 5.80
C VAL A 160 -6.51 -16.26 7.07
N ARG A 161 -6.76 -17.44 7.65
CA ARG A 161 -7.55 -17.60 8.89
C ARG A 161 -6.97 -16.69 9.98
N ASN A 162 -7.86 -15.98 10.68
CA ASN A 162 -7.55 -15.01 11.74
C ASN A 162 -6.72 -13.77 11.32
N ARG A 163 -6.24 -13.68 10.07
CA ARG A 163 -5.52 -12.50 9.54
C ARG A 163 -6.35 -11.69 8.55
N GLY A 164 -7.31 -12.31 7.86
CA GLY A 164 -8.23 -11.64 6.94
C GLY A 164 -7.78 -11.73 5.49
N TYR A 165 -7.93 -10.65 4.74
CA TYR A 165 -7.77 -10.59 3.29
C TYR A 165 -6.47 -9.93 2.89
N GLY A 166 -5.78 -10.48 1.88
CA GLY A 166 -4.58 -9.93 1.29
C GLY A 166 -4.66 -9.90 -0.24
N ALA A 167 -3.63 -9.33 -0.86
CA ALA A 167 -3.39 -9.49 -2.29
C ALA A 167 -1.92 -9.83 -2.55
N GLU A 168 -1.70 -10.73 -3.49
CA GLU A 168 -0.39 -11.07 -4.03
C GLU A 168 -0.46 -10.93 -5.54
N LEU A 169 0.39 -10.07 -6.08
CA LEU A 169 0.49 -9.89 -7.52
C LEU A 169 1.10 -11.14 -8.17
N PRO A 170 0.66 -11.51 -9.39
CA PRO A 170 1.28 -12.60 -10.13
C PRO A 170 2.76 -12.27 -10.42
N ALA A 171 3.59 -13.30 -10.38
CA ALA A 171 5.01 -13.22 -10.73
C ALA A 171 5.25 -13.26 -12.23
#